data_AF-A0A7J4TSQ1-F1
#
_entry.id   AF-A0A7J4TSQ1-F1
#
_cell.length_a   1.000
_cell.length_b   1.000
_cell.length_c   1.000
_cell.angle_alpha   90.00
_cell.angle_beta   90.00
_cell.angle_gamma   90.00
#
_symmetry.space_group_name_H-M   'P 1'
#
loop_
_entity.id
_entity.type
_entity.pdbx_description
1 polymer ?
#
loop_
_entity_poly.entity_id
_entity_poly.type
_entity_poly.pdbx_seq_one_letter_code
_entity_poly.pdbx_strand_id
1 'polypeptide(L)' 'DMTGDLVLHDAETNVVLRTFISRKLREEYKGRLTDHTAEVEIVCKKLNAKFISVTTDNPVFDVFAKLMR' A
#
# COMPACT_ATOMS: atom_id res chain seq x y z
N ASP A 1 -13.27 5.15 -7.38
CA ASP A 1 -12.25 5.41 -6.36
C ASP A 1 -12.75 4.99 -4.99
N MET A 2 -11.88 4.34 -4.21
CA MET A 2 -12.10 4.02 -2.78
C MET A 2 -11.96 5.31 -1.95
N THR A 3 -13.06 6.03 -1.76
CA THR A 3 -13.14 7.20 -0.89
C THR A 3 -14.34 7.06 0.03
N GLY A 4 -14.16 7.32 1.33
CA GLY A 4 -15.24 7.21 2.33
C GLY A 4 -14.95 6.19 3.43
N ASP A 5 -15.98 5.90 4.22
CA ASP A 5 -15.94 4.90 5.28
C ASP A 5 -15.88 3.49 4.69
N LEU A 6 -14.88 2.73 5.10
CA LEU A 6 -14.66 1.35 4.71
C LEU A 6 -14.60 0.47 5.95
N VAL A 7 -15.37 -0.61 5.92
CA VAL A 7 -15.31 -1.67 6.91
C VAL A 7 -14.55 -2.83 6.28
N LEU A 8 -13.32 -3.05 6.73
CA LEU A 8 -12.49 -4.17 6.31
C LEU A 8 -12.66 -5.30 7.34
N HIS A 9 -13.00 -6.48 6.85
CA HIS A 9 -13.08 -7.69 7.64
C HIS A 9 -11.81 -8.49 7.41
N ASP A 10 -11.00 -8.66 8.45
CA ASP A 10 -9.85 -9.54 8.38
C ASP A 10 -10.31 -11.00 8.45
N ALA A 11 -10.00 -11.77 7.41
CA ALA A 11 -10.35 -13.19 7.31
C ALA A 11 -9.49 -14.08 8.21
N GLU A 12 -8.30 -13.61 8.61
CA GLU A 12 -7.37 -14.41 9.43
C GLU A 12 -7.66 -14.27 10.93
N THR A 13 -8.01 -13.07 11.39
CA THR A 13 -8.22 -12.79 12.82
C THR A 13 -9.66 -12.46 13.23
N ASN A 14 -10.60 -12.38 12.28
CA ASN A 14 -11.98 -11.89 12.48
C ASN A 14 -12.08 -10.45 13.02
N VAL A 15 -11.01 -9.66 12.94
CA VAL A 15 -11.02 -8.25 13.34
C VAL A 15 -11.75 -7.41 12.29
N VAL A 16 -12.63 -6.53 12.78
CA VAL A 16 -13.32 -5.55 11.95
C VAL A 16 -12.58 -4.21 12.03
N LEU A 17 -11.90 -3.84 10.96
CA LEU A 17 -11.20 -2.57 10.86
C LEU A 17 -12.12 -1.54 10.17
N ARG A 18 -12.61 -0.57 10.94
CA ARG A 18 -13.30 0.61 10.39
C ARG A 18 -12.27 1.68 10.07
N THR A 19 -12.17 2.06 8.81
CA THR A 19 -11.21 3.07 8.36
C THR A 19 -11.84 4.03 7.37
N PHE A 20 -11.37 5.27 7.35
CA PHE A 20 -11.78 6.27 6.38
C PHE A 20 -10.68 6.49 5.36
N ILE A 21 -10.93 6.18 4.09
CA ILE A 21 -9.95 6.41 3.03
C ILE A 21 -10.14 7.80 2.45
N SER A 22 -9.28 8.73 2.88
CA SER A 22 -9.20 10.10 2.35
C SER A 22 -8.19 10.21 1.21
N ARG A 23 -8.28 11.28 0.41
CA ARG A 23 -7.26 11.61 -0.60
C ARG A 23 -5.88 11.81 0.05
N LYS A 24 -5.83 12.53 1.17
CA LYS A 24 -4.60 12.77 1.93
C LYS A 24 -3.97 11.46 2.39
N LEU A 25 -4.75 10.51 2.91
CA LEU A 25 -4.26 9.19 3.33
C LEU A 25 -3.62 8.43 2.16
N ARG A 26 -4.23 8.50 0.97
CA ARG A 26 -3.70 7.85 -0.24
C ARG A 26 -2.35 8.44 -0.65
N GLU A 27 -2.22 9.77 -0.61
CA GLU A 27 -0.96 10.48 -0.92
C GLU A 27 0.13 10.16 0.12
N GLU A 28 -0.20 10.20 1.40
CA GLU A 28 0.71 9.83 2.49
C GLU A 28 1.18 8.38 2.38
N TYR A 29 0.27 7.45 2.06
CA TYR A 29 0.62 6.05 1.84
C TYR A 29 1.58 5.89 0.65
N LYS A 30 1.34 6.61 -0.46
CA LYS A 30 2.24 6.60 -1.61
C LYS A 30 3.63 7.12 -1.26
N GLY A 31 3.71 8.16 -0.42
CA GLY A 31 4.97 8.65 0.13
C GLY A 31 5.70 7.56 0.92
N ARG A 32 5.02 6.96 1.92
CA ARG A 32 5.61 5.88 2.74
C ARG A 32 6.07 4.68 1.91
N LEU A 33 5.33 4.30 0.87
CA LEU A 33 5.73 3.21 -0.02
C LEU A 33 7.01 3.55 -0.81
N THR A 34 7.13 4.80 -1.25
CA THR A 34 8.31 5.29 -1.96
C THR A 34 9.53 5.29 -1.04
N ASP A 35 9.38 5.82 0.17
CA ASP A 35 10.44 5.86 1.18
C ASP A 35 10.89 4.45 1.56
N HIS A 36 9.93 3.55 1.81
CA HIS A 36 10.21 2.16 2.13
C HIS A 36 10.97 1.43 1.01
N THR A 37 10.57 1.64 -0.25
CA THR A 37 11.26 1.05 -1.41
C THR A 37 12.71 1.56 -1.50
N ALA A 38 12.93 2.84 -1.24
CA ALA A 38 14.27 3.43 -1.22
C ALA A 38 15.13 2.86 -0.08
N GLU A 39 14.56 2.66 1.11
CA GLU A 39 15.25 2.02 2.23
C GLU A 39 15.70 0.59 1.90
N VAL A 40 14.83 -0.20 1.25
CA VAL A 40 15.19 -1.56 0.80
C VAL A 40 16.33 -1.51 -0.22
N GLU A 41 16.28 -0.59 -1.18
CA GLU A 41 17.36 -0.42 -2.16
C GLU A 41 18.69 -0.05 -1.47
N ILE A 42 18.67 0.84 -0.48
CA ILE A 42 19.84 1.23 0.30
C ILE A 42 20.44 0.01 1.01
N VAL A 43 19.61 -0.84 1.62
CA VAL A 43 20.08 -2.06 2.30
C VAL A 43 20.69 -3.04 1.31
N CYS A 44 20.04 -3.28 0.17
CA CYS A 44 20.59 -4.14 -0.88
C CYS A 44 21.95 -3.63 -1.37
N LYS A 45 22.09 -2.32 -1.61
CA LYS A 45 23.37 -1.68 -1.99
C LYS A 45 24.45 -1.91 -0.93
N LYS A 46 24.14 -1.74 0.36
CA LYS A 46 25.09 -1.97 1.46
C LYS A 46 25.59 -3.42 1.50
N LEU A 47 24.77 -4.38 1.09
CA LEU A 47 25.08 -5.80 1.10
C LEU A 47 25.66 -6.32 -0.24
N ASN A 48 25.91 -5.44 -1.21
CA ASN A 48 26.22 -5.81 -2.60
C ASN A 48 25.19 -6.79 -3.22
N ALA A 49 23.94 -6.72 -2.74
CA ALA A 49 22.84 -7.51 -3.26
C ALA A 49 22.15 -6.77 -4.42
N LYS A 50 21.70 -7.52 -5.42
CA LYS A 50 20.93 -6.96 -6.54
C LYS A 50 19.52 -6.60 -6.07
N PHE A 51 19.16 -5.32 -6.18
CA PHE A 51 17.79 -4.87 -5.99
C PHE A 51 17.01 -5.01 -7.31
N ILE A 52 15.86 -5.69 -7.27
CA ILE A 52 14.95 -5.82 -8.40
C ILE A 52 13.58 -5.31 -7.94
N SER A 53 13.10 -4.23 -8.56
CA SER A 53 11.77 -3.68 -8.31
C SER A 53 10.83 -4.07 -9.45
N VAL A 54 9.65 -4.58 -9.08
CA VAL A 54 8.54 -4.85 -10.00
C VAL A 54 7.36 -4.07 -9.48
N THR A 55 6.79 -3.20 -10.31
CA THR A 55 5.69 -2.32 -9.92
C THR A 55 4.59 -2.33 -10.96
N THR A 56 3.44 -1.74 -10.61
CA THR A 56 2.29 -1.53 -11.49
C THR A 56 1.87 -0.06 -11.42
N ASP A 57 1.34 0.47 -12.52
CA ASP A 57 0.84 1.84 -12.58
C ASP A 57 -0.46 2.02 -11.79
N ASN A 58 -1.11 0.92 -11.37
CA ASN A 58 -2.34 0.96 -10.61
C ASN A 58 -2.06 1.12 -9.11
N PRO A 59 -2.49 2.23 -8.47
CA PRO A 59 -2.37 2.38 -7.04
C PRO A 59 -3.09 1.26 -6.29
N VAL A 60 -2.50 0.80 -5.18
CA VAL A 60 -3.03 -0.32 -4.39
C VAL A 60 -4.50 -0.14 -4.00
N PHE A 61 -4.89 1.08 -3.60
CA PHE A 61 -6.28 1.40 -3.24
C PHE A 61 -7.25 1.27 -4.41
N ASP A 62 -6.80 1.50 -5.64
CA ASP A 62 -7.66 1.42 -6.82
C ASP A 62 -7.81 -0.03 -7.28
N VAL A 63 -6.79 -0.88 -7.06
CA VAL A 63 -6.90 -2.33 -7.24
C VAL A 63 -7.90 -2.92 -6.24
N PHE A 64 -7.78 -2.59 -4.96
CA PHE A 64 -8.73 -3.06 -3.93
C PHE A 64 -10.14 -2.52 -4.17
N ALA A 65 -10.30 -1.29 -4.64
CA ALA A 65 -11.60 -0.73 -5.00
C ALA A 65 -12.30 -1.50 -6.12
N LYS A 66 -11.53 -2.09 -7.05
CA LYS A 66 -12.06 -2.92 -8.14
C LYS A 66 -12.43 -4.33 -7.64
N LEU A 67 -11.64 -4.90 -6.73
CA LEU A 67 -11.87 -6.25 -6.21
C LEU A 67 -13.03 -6.34 -5.21
N MET A 68 -13.30 -5.26 -4.47
CA MET A 68 -14.38 -5.21 -3.47
C MET A 68 -15.71 -4.65 -3.99
N ARG A 69 -15.81 -4.42 -5.30
CA ARG A 69 -17.09 -4.16 -5.99
C ARG A 69 -17.65 -5.47 -6.53
#